data_AF-A0A820YHT0-F1
#
_entry.id   AF-A0A820YHT0-F1
#
_cell.length_a   1.000
_cell.length_b   1.000
_cell.length_c   1.000
_cell.angle_alpha   90.00
_cell.angle_beta   90.00
_cell.angle_gamma   90.00
#
_symmetry.space_group_name_H-M   'P 1'
#
loop_
_entity.id
_entity.type
_entity.pdbx_description
1 polymer ?
#
loop_
_entity_poly.entity_id
_entity_poly.type
_entity_poly.pdbx_seq_one_letter_code
_entity_poly.pdbx_strand_id
1 'polypeptide(L)' 'MVELHTIDEISVPSISLRAQQRQDKTPTLQEIQLALSQTKSKKAPGNDEITADILKAGGTSMLKWLHQIFVE' A
#
# COMPACT_ATOMS: atom_id res chain seq x y z
N MET A 1 -11.57 32.44 33.97
CA MET A 1 -12.08 31.07 33.71
C MET A 1 -12.35 31.00 32.23
N VAL A 2 -11.69 30.10 31.51
CA VAL A 2 -11.90 29.92 30.06
C VAL A 2 -12.58 28.58 29.90
N GLU A 3 -13.81 28.57 29.36
CA GLU A 3 -14.54 27.34 29.08
C GLU A 3 -13.85 26.59 27.94
N LEU A 4 -13.22 25.47 28.29
CA LEU A 4 -12.71 24.48 27.35
C LEU A 4 -13.92 23.88 26.62
N HIS A 5 -14.14 24.34 25.39
CA HIS A 5 -15.09 23.72 24.49
C HIS A 5 -14.56 22.32 24.14
N THR A 6 -15.22 21.29 24.66
CA THR A 6 -14.93 19.89 24.33
C THR A 6 -15.03 19.75 22.81
N ILE A 7 -13.92 19.38 22.16
CA ILE A 7 -13.94 18.96 20.76
C ILE A 7 -14.75 17.67 20.74
N ASP A 8 -15.92 17.68 20.09
CA ASP A 8 -16.72 16.49 19.85
C ASP A 8 -15.82 15.40 19.25
N GLU A 9 -15.82 14.23 19.88
CA GLU A 9 -15.00 13.09 19.49
C GLU A 9 -15.34 12.73 18.03
N ILE A 10 -14.40 12.95 17.11
CA ILE A 10 -14.60 12.62 15.70
C ILE A 10 -14.67 11.10 15.59
N SER A 11 -15.88 10.57 15.41
CA SER A 11 -16.11 9.15 15.13
C SER A 11 -15.50 8.81 13.76
N VAL A 12 -14.26 8.33 13.79
CA VAL A 12 -13.57 7.86 12.58
C VAL A 12 -14.17 6.52 12.15
N PRO A 13 -14.52 6.34 10.87
CA PRO A 13 -14.98 5.04 10.39
C PRO A 13 -13.89 3.99 10.61
N SER A 14 -14.12 3.09 11.56
CA SER A 14 -13.22 1.95 11.77
C SER A 14 -13.51 0.88 10.72
N ILE A 15 -12.46 0.37 10.07
CA ILE A 15 -12.59 -0.82 9.23
C ILE A 15 -13.04 -2.02 10.08
N SER A 16 -13.80 -2.95 9.49
CA SER A 16 -14.19 -4.17 10.22
C SER A 16 -12.95 -4.96 10.66
N LEU A 17 -13.05 -5.69 11.78
CA LEU A 17 -11.97 -6.59 12.25
C LEU A 17 -11.47 -7.53 11.14
N ARG A 18 -12.37 -8.03 10.28
CA ARG A 18 -12.01 -8.88 9.14
C ARG A 18 -11.18 -8.15 8.09
N ALA A 19 -11.46 -6.87 7.84
CA ALA A 19 -10.70 -6.06 6.90
C ALA A 19 -9.30 -5.75 7.46
N GLN A 20 -9.23 -5.42 8.76
CA GLN A 20 -7.97 -5.22 9.45
C GLN A 20 -7.08 -6.47 9.39
N GLN A 21 -7.63 -7.64 9.74
CA GLN A 21 -6.93 -8.92 9.64
C GLN A 21 -6.46 -9.29 8.23
N ARG A 22 -7.08 -8.75 7.16
CA ARG A 22 -6.59 -8.95 5.80
C ARG A 22 -5.44 -8.01 5.47
N GLN A 23 -5.49 -6.77 5.97
CA GLN A 23 -4.46 -5.76 5.74
C GLN A 23 -3.19 -6.03 6.53
N ASP A 24 -3.30 -6.63 7.72
CA ASP A 24 -2.17 -6.97 8.59
C ASP A 24 -1.36 -8.20 8.09
N LYS A 25 -1.81 -8.86 7.01
CA LYS A 25 -1.11 -10.01 6.44
C LYS A 25 -0.04 -9.56 5.46
N THR A 26 1.12 -10.21 5.56
CA THR A 26 2.16 -10.12 4.54
C THR A 26 1.60 -10.53 3.18
N PRO A 27 1.78 -9.70 2.13
CA PRO A 27 1.28 -10.01 0.80
C PRO A 27 2.08 -11.17 0.19
N THR A 28 1.39 -12.08 -0.49
CA THR A 28 2.03 -13.16 -1.25
C THR A 28 2.68 -12.63 -2.53
N LEU A 29 3.62 -13.39 -3.10
CA LEU A 29 4.20 -13.08 -4.41
C LEU A 29 3.14 -12.93 -5.52
N GLN A 30 2.05 -13.70 -5.45
CA GLN A 30 0.94 -13.64 -6.40
C GLN A 30 0.15 -12.34 -6.26
N GLU A 31 -0.11 -11.89 -5.04
CA GLU A 31 -0.77 -10.61 -4.77
C GLU A 31 0.09 -9.43 -5.24
N ILE A 32 1.41 -9.49 -5.04
CA ILE A 32 2.34 -8.46 -5.54
C ILE A 32 2.35 -8.45 -7.07
N GLN A 33 2.42 -9.62 -7.71
CA GLN A 33 2.37 -9.72 -9.17
C GLN A 33 1.05 -9.17 -9.72
N LEU A 34 -0.07 -9.52 -9.10
CA LEU A 34 -1.39 -9.02 -9.48
C LEU A 34 -1.48 -7.50 -9.32
N ALA A 35 -1.07 -6.97 -8.17
CA ALA A 35 -1.05 -5.53 -7.91
C ALA A 35 -0.21 -4.79 -8.96
N LEU A 36 1.00 -5.29 -9.23
CA LEU A 36 1.89 -4.70 -10.23
C LEU A 36 1.26 -4.75 -11.64
N SER A 37 0.60 -5.85 -12.01
CA SER A 37 -0.11 -5.95 -13.29
C SER A 37 -1.25 -4.93 -13.44
N GLN A 38 -1.92 -4.59 -12.34
CA GLN A 38 -3.04 -3.66 -12.31
C GLN A 38 -2.61 -2.18 -12.28
N THR A 39 -1.36 -1.89 -11.92
CA THR A 39 -0.83 -0.51 -11.98
C THR A 39 -0.84 0.00 -13.42
N LYS A 40 -1.20 1.27 -13.61
CA LYS A 40 -1.26 1.88 -14.95
C LYS A 40 0.15 2.20 -15.45
N SER A 41 0.45 1.82 -16.68
CA SER A 41 1.69 2.18 -17.39
C SER A 41 1.64 3.62 -17.93
N LYS A 42 2.81 4.17 -18.27
CA LYS A 42 2.99 5.52 -18.84
C LYS A 42 2.43 6.64 -17.96
N LYS A 43 2.54 6.48 -16.65
CA LYS A 43 2.24 7.53 -15.66
C LYS A 43 3.55 8.17 -15.22
N ALA A 44 3.46 9.45 -14.86
CA ALA A 44 4.61 10.15 -14.29
C ALA A 44 5.06 9.40 -13.02
N PRO A 45 6.38 9.29 -12.79
CA PRO A 45 6.89 8.70 -11.57
C PRO A 45 6.56 9.59 -10.35
N GLY A 46 6.70 9.03 -9.15
CA GLY A 46 6.66 9.80 -7.92
C GLY A 46 7.98 10.56 -7.70
N ASN A 47 8.17 11.05 -6.47
CA ASN A 47 9.41 11.74 -6.07
C ASN A 47 10.65 10.84 -6.10
N ASP A 48 10.47 9.52 -6.18
CA ASP A 48 11.54 8.53 -6.32
C ASP A 48 12.03 8.36 -7.76
N GLU A 49 11.37 9.01 -8.72
CA GLU A 49 11.66 8.91 -10.16
C GLU A 49 11.50 7.50 -10.75
N ILE A 50 10.90 6.55 -10.00
CA ILE A 50 10.68 5.17 -10.45
C ILE A 50 9.30 5.04 -11.08
N THR A 51 9.24 4.60 -12.33
CA THR A 51 7.97 4.34 -13.02
C THR A 51 7.47 2.91 -12.79
N ALA A 52 6.15 2.72 -12.86
CA ALA A 52 5.55 1.38 -12.82
C ALA A 52 6.07 0.48 -13.96
N ASP A 53 6.46 1.06 -15.10
CA ASP A 53 7.01 0.33 -16.23
C ASP A 53 8.37 -0.31 -15.92
N ILE A 54 9.24 0.38 -15.16
CA ILE A 54 10.52 -0.17 -14.68
C ILE A 54 10.26 -1.37 -13.75
N LEU A 55 9.32 -1.21 -12.81
CA LEU A 55 8.96 -2.29 -11.88
C LEU A 55 8.42 -3.52 -12.62
N LYS A 56 7.56 -3.33 -13.63
CA LYS A 56 7.04 -4.42 -14.47
C LYS A 56 8.13 -5.10 -15.29
N ALA A 57 9.06 -4.34 -15.84
CA ALA A 57 10.14 -4.87 -16.66
C ALA A 57 11.11 -5.77 -15.89
N GLY A 58 11.24 -5.57 -14.57
CA GLY A 58 12.16 -6.34 -13.73
C GLY A 58 11.75 -7.81 -13.48
N GLY A 59 10.55 -8.22 -13.91
CA GLY A 59 10.12 -9.62 -13.88
C GLY A 59 10.19 -10.28 -12.49
N THR A 60 10.52 -11.56 -12.45
CA THR A 60 10.51 -12.36 -11.21
C THR A 60 11.49 -11.84 -10.15
N SER A 61 12.65 -11.31 -10.54
CA SER A 61 13.63 -10.75 -9.60
C SER A 61 13.06 -9.53 -8.88
N MET A 62 12.36 -8.65 -9.60
CA MET A 62 11.68 -7.50 -9.01
C MET A 62 10.54 -7.92 -8.07
N LEU A 63 9.75 -8.93 -8.44
CA LEU A 63 8.67 -9.45 -7.58
C LEU A 63 9.21 -9.99 -6.25
N LYS A 64 10.33 -10.72 -6.28
CA LYS A 64 10.98 -11.23 -5.05
C LYS A 64 11.52 -10.10 -4.19
N TRP A 65 12.17 -9.11 -4.80
CA TRP A 65 12.68 -7.94 -4.09
C TRP A 65 11.57 -7.12 -3.42
N LEU A 66 10.47 -6.85 -4.15
CA LEU A 66 9.29 -6.18 -3.61
C LEU A 66 8.68 -6.96 -2.44
N HIS A 67 8.60 -8.30 -2.54
CA HIS A 67 8.11 -9.13 -1.46
C HIS A 67 8.99 -9.03 -0.21
N GLN A 68 10.31 -9.04 -0.36
CA GLN A 68 11.23 -8.86 0.78
C GLN A 68 11.00 -7.51 1.48
N ILE A 69 10.83 -6.43 0.73
CA ILE A 69 10.55 -5.09 1.29
C ILE A 69 9.25 -5.03 2.10
N PHE A 70 8.22 -5.78 1.71
CA PHE A 70 6.95 -5.79 2.45
C PHE A 70 6.94 -6.76 3.65
N VAL A 71 7.98 -7.58 3.80
CA VAL A 71 8.12 -8.55 4.90
C VAL A 71 9.05 -8.03 6.00
N GLU A 72 10.09 -7.28 5.62
CA GLU A 72 11.11 -6.68 6.50
C GLU A 72 10.66 -5.34 7.09
#